data_AF-A0AA41SE00-F1
#
_entry.id   AF-A0AA41SE00-F1
#
_cell.length_a   1.000
_cell.length_b   1.000
_cell.length_c   1.000
_cell.angle_alpha   90.00
_cell.angle_beta   90.00
_cell.angle_gamma   90.00
#
_symmetry.space_group_name_H-M   'P 1'
#
loop_
_entity.id
_entity.type
_entity.pdbx_description
1 polymer ?
#
loop_
_entity_poly.entity_id
_entity_poly.type
_entity_poly.pdbx_seq_one_letter_code
_entity_poly.pdbx_strand_id
1 'polypeptide(L)'
;MNRLRAKLEAFYNSKWLVFVAAMWVQSVAGSGYLFESISPVIKSSLNYNQKQISRLVLPIWGGLFVGVIQNLLGYGWVWLIVTHRVPTLPLWGMCILVFVGTNGETYFNTSALVSSVQNFPKSRGPVVGILKGFVGLGGAIMTQVYALIYDPDHAGIIFMVAVGPTMVVVALMFIVRPIGGGHKQVRPSDASSFTFIYSVCLVLAAYLMGVMLVEDLFAPSHNVIVIFTVLLFVLLVIPIVIPVSLTFFSSRRSPNEEFLLPKTPKQEPTSSSQDLKNEVLFSELEDEKSSEEETICVNERKKRIALLQV
;
A
#
# COMPACT_ATOMS: atom_id res chain seq x y z
N MET A 1 15.84 49.69 12.22
CA MET A 1 14.92 48.65 12.74
C MET A 1 13.81 48.27 11.76
N ASN A 2 13.08 49.21 11.15
CA ASN A 2 11.91 48.92 10.29
C ASN A 2 12.23 48.12 9.00
N ARG A 3 13.39 48.35 8.37
CA ARG A 3 13.80 47.63 7.15
C ARG A 3 14.10 46.15 7.39
N LEU A 4 14.53 45.80 8.60
CA LEU A 4 14.87 44.42 8.98
C LEU A 4 13.60 43.62 9.31
N ARG A 5 12.63 44.25 10.00
CA ARG A 5 11.27 43.71 10.15
C ARG A 5 10.59 43.48 8.80
N ALA A 6 10.64 44.45 7.89
CA ALA A 6 10.04 44.29 6.56
C ALA A 6 10.68 43.15 5.75
N LYS A 7 12.01 42.98 5.83
CA LYS A 7 12.71 41.84 5.22
C LYS A 7 12.33 40.50 5.86
N LEU A 8 12.14 40.47 7.18
CA LEU A 8 11.70 39.27 7.89
C LEU A 8 10.25 38.91 7.55
N GLU A 9 9.33 39.88 7.48
CA GLU A 9 7.95 39.62 7.03
C GLU A 9 7.89 39.14 5.59
N ALA A 10 8.69 39.74 4.69
CA ALA A 10 8.81 39.27 3.31
C ALA A 10 9.39 37.85 3.21
N PHE A 11 10.31 37.50 4.12
CA PHE A 11 10.85 36.15 4.21
C PHE A 11 9.81 35.14 4.72
N TYR A 12 9.10 35.46 5.81
CA TYR A 12 8.04 34.61 6.37
C TYR A 12 6.86 34.38 5.41
N ASN A 13 6.53 35.38 4.60
CA ASN A 13 5.47 35.29 3.59
C ASN A 13 5.96 34.76 2.23
N SER A 14 7.20 34.27 2.14
CA SER A 14 7.74 33.73 0.90
C SER A 14 7.17 32.35 0.59
N LYS A 15 6.55 32.20 -0.59
CA LYS A 15 6.09 30.90 -1.11
C LYS A 15 7.21 29.84 -1.15
N TRP A 16 8.46 30.26 -1.33
CA TRP A 16 9.61 29.36 -1.34
C TRP A 16 9.97 28.85 0.05
N LEU A 17 9.80 29.68 1.09
CA LEU A 17 10.00 29.26 2.48
C LEU A 17 8.96 28.19 2.85
N VAL A 18 7.69 28.41 2.48
CA VAL A 18 6.61 27.43 2.68
C VAL A 18 6.93 26.12 1.95
N PHE A 19 7.41 26.19 0.70
CA PHE A 19 7.79 25.01 -0.06
C PHE A 19 8.94 24.22 0.58
N VAL A 20 10.02 24.90 1.01
CA VAL A 20 11.15 24.27 1.71
C VAL A 20 10.69 23.65 3.04
N ALA A 21 9.87 24.36 3.81
CA ALA A 21 9.30 23.82 5.04
C ALA A 21 8.43 22.58 4.78
N ALA A 22 7.63 22.58 3.70
CA ALA A 22 6.84 21.41 3.29
C ALA A 22 7.74 20.22 2.89
N MET A 23 8.87 20.46 2.21
CA MET A 23 9.85 19.40 1.93
C MET A 23 10.43 18.79 3.22
N TRP A 24 10.72 19.62 4.23
CA TRP A 24 11.18 19.13 5.53
C TRP A 24 10.09 18.34 6.26
N VAL A 25 8.84 18.80 6.24
CA VAL A 25 7.71 18.04 6.78
C VAL A 25 7.57 16.69 6.08
N GLN A 26 7.67 16.63 4.74
CA GLN A 26 7.63 15.34 4.02
C GLN A 26 8.83 14.44 4.30
N SER A 27 9.99 15.00 4.64
CA SER A 27 11.15 14.18 5.02
C SER A 27 10.93 13.42 6.33
N VAL A 28 10.14 13.96 7.27
CA VAL A 28 9.83 13.30 8.55
C VAL A 28 8.53 12.49 8.53
N ALA A 29 7.65 12.71 7.54
CA ALA A 29 6.42 11.93 7.35
C ALA A 29 6.68 10.44 7.00
N GLY A 30 7.93 10.07 6.72
CA GLY A 30 8.36 8.68 6.49
C GLY A 30 8.56 7.84 7.76
N SER A 31 8.22 8.35 8.95
CA SER A 31 8.37 7.62 10.23
C SER A 31 7.69 6.25 10.23
N GLY A 32 6.64 6.04 9.42
CA GLY A 32 6.00 4.74 9.23
C GLY A 32 6.95 3.65 8.69
N TYR A 33 8.01 4.01 7.95
CA TYR A 33 9.03 3.05 7.50
C TYR A 33 10.02 2.67 8.59
N LEU A 34 10.12 3.46 9.67
CA LEU A 34 10.96 3.12 10.80
C LEU A 34 10.36 1.98 11.64
N PHE A 35 9.12 1.55 11.39
CA PHE A 35 8.49 0.49 12.16
C PHE A 35 9.31 -0.82 12.15
N GLU A 36 9.94 -1.17 11.02
CA GLU A 36 10.84 -2.33 10.96
C GLU A 36 12.01 -2.20 11.95
N SER A 37 12.59 -1.00 12.11
CA SER A 37 13.68 -0.73 13.06
C SER A 37 13.21 -0.53 14.50
N ILE A 38 11.99 -0.03 14.71
CA ILE A 38 11.41 0.24 16.04
C ILE A 38 10.83 -1.06 16.66
N SER A 39 10.36 -2.00 15.85
CA SER A 39 9.71 -3.23 16.32
C SER A 39 10.54 -4.04 17.34
N PRO A 40 11.85 -4.29 17.13
CA PRO A 40 12.69 -5.00 18.09
C PRO A 40 12.83 -4.26 19.43
N VAL A 41 12.92 -2.93 19.41
CA VAL A 41 13.06 -2.08 20.60
C VAL A 41 11.78 -2.07 21.43
N ILE A 42 10.62 -2.00 20.79
CA ILE A 42 9.32 -2.10 21.47
C ILE A 42 9.19 -3.46 22.15
N LYS A 43 9.56 -4.55 21.45
CA LYS A 43 9.51 -5.91 21.99
C LYS A 43 10.39 -6.07 23.22
N SER A 44 11.64 -5.61 23.16
CA SER A 44 12.60 -5.73 24.26
C SER A 44 12.25 -4.84 25.46
N SER A 45 11.70 -3.65 25.21
CA SER A 45 11.40 -2.66 26.25
C SER A 45 10.08 -2.91 26.99
N LEU A 46 9.08 -3.49 26.32
CA LEU A 46 7.75 -3.72 26.89
C LEU A 46 7.54 -5.17 27.39
N ASN A 47 8.55 -6.02 27.25
CA ASN A 47 8.54 -7.43 27.69
C ASN A 47 7.32 -8.22 27.18
N TYR A 48 6.82 -7.86 25.99
CA TYR A 48 5.63 -8.47 25.42
C TYR A 48 5.94 -9.83 24.79
N ASN A 49 5.14 -10.84 25.13
CA ASN A 49 5.25 -12.16 24.52
C ASN A 49 4.64 -12.12 23.09
N GLN A 50 5.24 -12.85 22.13
CA GLN A 50 4.85 -12.87 20.71
C GLN A 50 3.36 -13.20 20.50
N LYS A 51 2.76 -13.97 21.42
CA LYS A 51 1.32 -14.26 21.45
C LYS A 51 0.43 -13.07 21.82
N GLN A 52 0.92 -12.12 22.61
CA GLN A 52 0.17 -10.91 22.99
C GLN A 52 0.18 -9.87 21.86
N ILE A 53 1.33 -9.69 21.21
CA ILE A 53 1.45 -8.82 20.02
C ILE A 53 0.61 -9.39 18.86
N SER A 54 0.68 -10.71 18.63
CA SER A 54 -0.14 -11.40 17.61
C SER A 54 -1.65 -11.28 17.86
N ARG A 55 -2.10 -11.12 19.11
CA ARG A 55 -3.52 -10.90 19.43
C ARG A 55 -3.96 -9.44 19.28
N LEU A 56 -3.02 -8.50 19.42
CA LEU A 56 -3.29 -7.06 19.27
C LEU A 56 -3.28 -6.64 17.80
N VAL A 57 -2.50 -7.32 16.96
CA VAL A 57 -2.52 -7.15 15.51
C VAL A 57 -3.79 -7.79 14.97
N LEU A 58 -4.79 -6.96 14.64
CA LEU A 58 -5.97 -7.41 13.90
C LEU A 58 -5.52 -8.21 12.66
N PRO A 59 -6.20 -9.31 12.31
CA PRO A 59 -5.95 -9.99 11.03
C PRO A 59 -6.11 -9.00 9.89
N ILE A 60 -5.43 -9.22 8.76
CA ILE A 60 -5.43 -8.26 7.62
C ILE A 60 -6.86 -7.95 7.15
N TRP A 61 -7.76 -8.95 7.11
CA TRP A 61 -9.17 -8.72 6.81
C TRP A 61 -9.85 -7.78 7.82
N GLY A 62 -9.40 -7.80 9.07
CA GLY A 62 -9.95 -7.00 10.16
C GLY A 62 -9.52 -5.54 10.02
N GLY A 63 -8.26 -5.31 9.61
CA GLY A 63 -7.78 -3.99 9.21
C GLY A 63 -8.59 -3.42 8.04
N LEU A 64 -8.82 -4.22 6.98
CA LEU A 64 -9.66 -3.82 5.85
C LEU A 64 -11.10 -3.51 6.28
N PHE A 65 -11.68 -4.33 7.16
CA PHE A 65 -13.04 -4.14 7.66
C PHE A 65 -13.19 -2.84 8.48
N VAL A 66 -12.23 -2.54 9.35
CA VAL A 66 -12.19 -1.26 10.08
C VAL A 66 -12.11 -0.09 9.09
N GLY A 67 -11.28 -0.22 8.05
CA GLY A 67 -11.21 0.77 6.97
C GLY A 67 -12.55 1.00 6.27
N VAL A 68 -13.29 -0.08 5.98
CA VAL A 68 -14.61 0.00 5.32
C VAL A 68 -15.60 0.78 6.17
N ILE A 69 -15.66 0.47 7.47
CA ILE A 69 -16.52 1.18 8.42
C ILE A 69 -16.14 2.66 8.48
N GLN A 70 -14.86 2.98 8.62
CA GLN A 70 -14.40 4.37 8.69
C GLN A 70 -14.66 5.15 7.40
N ASN A 71 -14.45 4.56 6.23
CA ASN A 71 -14.71 5.21 4.95
C ASN A 71 -16.21 5.51 4.76
N LEU A 72 -17.08 4.55 5.08
CA LEU A 72 -18.54 4.73 5.01
C LEU A 72 -19.05 5.74 6.04
N LEU A 73 -18.54 5.70 7.28
CA LEU A 73 -18.93 6.64 8.33
C LEU A 73 -18.39 8.05 8.07
N GLY A 74 -17.21 8.20 7.49
CA GLY A 74 -16.65 9.50 7.13
C GLY A 74 -17.34 10.07 5.91
N TYR A 75 -17.01 9.56 4.72
CA TYR A 75 -17.50 10.11 3.45
C TYR A 75 -18.98 9.86 3.21
N GLY A 76 -19.54 8.72 3.65
CA GLY A 76 -20.97 8.47 3.52
C GLY A 76 -21.81 9.44 4.36
N TRP A 77 -21.31 9.86 5.53
CA TRP A 77 -21.99 10.88 6.33
C TRP A 77 -21.85 12.28 5.74
N VAL A 78 -20.68 12.61 5.17
CA VAL A 78 -20.50 13.84 4.38
C VAL A 78 -21.50 13.86 3.21
N TRP A 79 -21.68 12.74 2.51
CA TRP A 79 -22.66 12.63 1.44
C TRP A 79 -24.11 12.85 1.93
N LEU A 80 -24.48 12.29 3.08
CA LEU A 80 -25.80 12.51 3.68
C LEU A 80 -26.04 14.00 4.03
N ILE A 81 -25.00 14.70 4.49
CA ILE A 81 -25.07 16.15 4.78
C ILE A 81 -25.27 16.94 3.49
N VAL A 82 -24.48 16.64 2.45
CA VAL A 82 -24.52 17.36 1.16
C VAL A 82 -25.85 17.13 0.42
N THR A 83 -26.44 15.94 0.57
CA THR A 83 -27.79 15.63 0.03
C THR A 83 -28.94 16.11 0.91
N HIS A 84 -28.65 16.92 1.94
CA HIS A 84 -29.62 17.48 2.89
C HIS A 84 -30.50 16.43 3.61
N ARG A 85 -30.02 15.19 3.76
CA ARG A 85 -30.73 14.12 4.48
C ARG A 85 -30.53 14.19 5.98
N VAL A 86 -29.46 14.84 6.43
CA VAL A 86 -29.13 15.10 7.84
C VAL A 86 -28.74 16.57 8.02
N PRO A 87 -28.90 17.15 9.22
CA PRO A 87 -28.53 18.54 9.47
C PRO A 87 -27.03 18.78 9.26
N THR A 88 -26.70 19.98 8.75
CA THR A 88 -25.32 20.41 8.55
C THR A 88 -24.60 20.53 9.89
N LEU A 89 -23.43 19.90 10.00
CA LEU A 89 -22.56 20.01 11.16
C LEU A 89 -21.72 21.30 11.11
N PRO A 90 -21.26 21.82 12.26
CA PRO A 90 -20.26 22.88 12.28
C PRO A 90 -18.94 22.42 11.64
N LEU A 91 -18.10 23.36 11.20
CA LEU A 91 -16.86 23.08 10.47
C LEU A 91 -15.96 22.04 11.15
N TRP A 92 -15.83 22.10 12.48
CA TRP A 92 -15.02 21.13 13.23
C TRP A 92 -15.59 19.70 13.11
N GLY A 93 -16.92 19.55 13.05
CA GLY A 93 -17.58 18.26 12.84
C GLY A 93 -17.34 17.72 11.43
N MET A 94 -17.38 18.60 10.42
CA MET A 94 -17.01 18.25 9.04
C MET A 94 -15.55 17.80 8.95
N CYS A 95 -14.63 18.49 9.62
CA CYS A 95 -13.22 18.08 9.68
C CYS A 95 -13.05 16.69 10.32
N ILE A 96 -13.80 16.38 11.38
CA ILE A 96 -13.77 15.04 12.00
C ILE A 96 -14.27 13.98 11.02
N LEU A 97 -15.38 14.22 10.30
CA LEU A 97 -15.90 13.25 9.34
C LEU A 97 -14.91 12.97 8.20
N VAL A 98 -14.31 14.01 7.63
CA VAL A 98 -13.27 13.88 6.59
C VAL A 98 -12.02 13.19 7.14
N PHE A 99 -11.62 13.51 8.38
CA PHE A 99 -10.53 12.81 9.06
C PHE A 99 -10.84 11.31 9.21
N VAL A 100 -12.05 10.95 9.66
CA VAL A 100 -12.45 9.54 9.79
C VAL A 100 -12.43 8.84 8.43
N GLY A 101 -12.94 9.49 7.37
CA GLY A 101 -12.93 8.95 6.01
C GLY A 101 -11.50 8.67 5.49
N THR A 102 -10.61 9.66 5.61
CA THR A 102 -9.20 9.54 5.17
C THR A 102 -8.40 8.50 5.97
N ASN A 103 -8.71 8.32 7.25
CA ASN A 103 -8.13 7.23 8.05
C ASN A 103 -8.58 5.85 7.52
N GLY A 104 -9.83 5.72 7.06
CA GLY A 104 -10.33 4.50 6.45
C GLY A 104 -9.51 4.06 5.23
N GLU A 105 -9.18 5.00 4.36
CA GLU A 105 -8.30 4.75 3.20
C GLU A 105 -6.88 4.31 3.62
N THR A 106 -6.38 4.83 4.74
CA THR A 106 -5.07 4.45 5.28
C THR A 106 -5.06 2.97 5.71
N TYR A 107 -6.16 2.45 6.26
CA TYR A 107 -6.31 1.02 6.54
C TYR A 107 -6.31 0.17 5.27
N PHE A 108 -6.95 0.62 4.19
CA PHE A 108 -6.91 -0.07 2.90
C PHE A 108 -5.50 -0.19 2.37
N ASN A 109 -4.78 0.94 2.32
CA ASN A 109 -3.42 1.00 1.83
C ASN A 109 -2.46 0.14 2.66
N THR A 110 -2.52 0.28 4.00
CA THR A 110 -1.65 -0.46 4.91
C THR A 110 -1.88 -1.97 4.82
N SER A 111 -3.14 -2.39 4.83
CA SER A 111 -3.48 -3.83 4.79
C SER A 111 -3.05 -4.46 3.46
N ALA A 112 -3.29 -3.78 2.33
CA ALA A 112 -2.85 -4.25 1.02
C ALA A 112 -1.31 -4.30 0.90
N LEU A 113 -0.62 -3.26 1.39
CA LEU A 113 0.83 -3.17 1.33
C LEU A 113 1.51 -4.21 2.23
N VAL A 114 1.11 -4.33 3.49
CA VAL A 114 1.68 -5.29 4.44
C VAL A 114 1.45 -6.72 3.93
N SER A 115 0.23 -7.05 3.48
CA SER A 115 -0.06 -8.37 2.90
C SER A 115 0.82 -8.68 1.70
N SER A 116 1.03 -7.70 0.81
CA SER A 116 1.78 -7.92 -0.43
C SER A 116 3.29 -8.03 -0.20
N VAL A 117 3.84 -7.22 0.70
CA VAL A 117 5.26 -7.29 1.09
C VAL A 117 5.57 -8.60 1.81
N GLN A 118 4.64 -9.11 2.63
CA GLN A 118 4.78 -10.43 3.26
C GLN A 118 4.73 -11.57 2.23
N ASN A 119 3.94 -11.44 1.16
CA ASN A 119 3.89 -12.42 0.08
C ASN A 119 5.13 -12.42 -0.82
N PHE A 120 5.81 -11.28 -0.95
CA PHE A 120 6.99 -11.12 -1.81
C PHE A 120 8.21 -10.55 -1.05
N PRO A 121 8.74 -11.27 -0.05
CA PRO A 121 9.75 -10.74 0.87
C PRO A 121 11.08 -10.38 0.21
N LYS A 122 11.40 -10.98 -0.95
CA LYS A 122 12.63 -10.71 -1.73
C LYS A 122 12.47 -9.59 -2.76
N SER A 123 11.24 -9.12 -3.02
CA SER A 123 10.94 -8.09 -4.03
C SER A 123 10.07 -6.98 -3.45
N ARG A 124 10.32 -6.59 -2.19
CA ARG A 124 9.54 -5.58 -1.46
C ARG A 124 9.47 -4.24 -2.20
N GLY A 125 10.59 -3.78 -2.76
CA GLY A 125 10.70 -2.48 -3.45
C GLY A 125 9.71 -2.34 -4.63
N PRO A 126 9.79 -3.20 -5.66
CA PRO A 126 8.84 -3.18 -6.79
C PRO A 126 7.37 -3.28 -6.36
N VAL A 127 7.06 -4.14 -5.38
CA VAL A 127 5.69 -4.31 -4.85
C VAL A 127 5.16 -3.02 -4.22
N VAL A 128 5.95 -2.40 -3.35
CA VAL A 128 5.61 -1.13 -2.71
C VAL A 128 5.44 -0.02 -3.76
N GLY A 129 6.32 0.00 -4.78
CA GLY A 129 6.25 0.97 -5.87
C GLY A 129 4.95 0.85 -6.67
N ILE A 130 4.58 -0.36 -7.09
CA ILE A 130 3.35 -0.61 -7.84
C ILE A 130 2.12 -0.21 -7.02
N LEU A 131 2.03 -0.67 -5.76
CA LEU A 131 0.87 -0.37 -4.90
C LEU A 131 0.72 1.13 -4.64
N LYS A 132 1.81 1.84 -4.35
CA LYS A 132 1.78 3.29 -4.18
C LYS A 132 1.45 4.02 -5.49
N GLY A 133 1.91 3.50 -6.62
CA GLY A 133 1.51 3.98 -7.94
C GLY A 133 0.00 3.93 -8.11
N PHE A 134 -0.64 2.81 -7.76
CA PHE A 134 -2.11 2.68 -7.80
C PHE A 134 -2.84 3.60 -6.83
N VAL A 135 -2.27 3.90 -5.65
CA VAL A 135 -2.83 4.95 -4.76
C VAL A 135 -2.88 6.30 -5.49
N GLY A 136 -1.82 6.66 -6.23
CA GLY A 136 -1.78 7.89 -7.02
C GLY A 136 -2.72 7.86 -8.23
N LEU A 137 -2.81 6.73 -8.94
CA LEU A 137 -3.71 6.56 -10.09
C LEU A 137 -5.19 6.49 -9.68
N GLY A 138 -5.49 6.10 -8.43
CA GLY A 138 -6.85 5.93 -7.92
C GLY A 138 -7.73 7.16 -8.11
N GLY A 139 -7.18 8.37 -7.91
CA GLY A 139 -7.92 9.61 -8.14
C GLY A 139 -8.36 9.76 -9.60
N ALA A 140 -7.46 9.54 -10.56
CA ALA A 140 -7.78 9.63 -11.99
C ALA A 140 -8.76 8.54 -12.42
N ILE A 141 -8.63 7.31 -11.89
CA ILE A 141 -9.57 6.22 -12.13
C ILE A 141 -10.98 6.62 -11.65
N MET A 142 -11.08 7.16 -10.43
CA MET A 142 -12.36 7.58 -9.87
C MET A 142 -12.97 8.75 -10.65
N THR A 143 -12.17 9.73 -11.06
CA THR A 143 -12.64 10.84 -11.92
C THR A 143 -13.21 10.33 -13.24
N GLN A 144 -12.54 9.37 -13.89
CA GLN A 144 -13.03 8.77 -15.14
C GLN A 144 -14.36 8.04 -14.93
N VAL A 145 -14.49 7.28 -13.84
CA VAL A 145 -15.73 6.58 -13.49
C VAL A 145 -16.84 7.58 -13.18
N TYR A 146 -16.52 8.71 -12.53
CA TYR A 146 -17.50 9.77 -12.28
C TYR A 146 -17.98 10.43 -13.58
N ALA A 147 -17.08 10.70 -14.53
CA ALA A 147 -17.43 11.26 -15.83
C ALA A 147 -18.47 10.41 -16.59
N LEU A 148 -18.44 9.08 -16.39
CA LEU A 148 -19.44 8.16 -16.94
C LEU A 148 -20.85 8.36 -16.34
N ILE A 149 -20.94 8.70 -15.05
CA ILE A 149 -22.22 8.70 -14.32
C ILE A 149 -23.09 9.91 -14.70
N TYR A 150 -22.53 10.93 -15.38
CA TYR A 150 -23.24 12.08 -15.98
C TYR A 150 -24.39 12.63 -15.12
N ASP A 151 -24.08 12.89 -13.84
CA ASP A 151 -25.04 13.50 -12.92
C ASP A 151 -24.66 14.98 -12.69
N PRO A 152 -25.56 15.95 -12.94
CA PRO A 152 -25.32 17.35 -12.59
C PRO A 152 -25.19 17.59 -11.08
N ASP A 153 -25.47 16.60 -10.23
CA ASP A 153 -25.35 16.73 -8.79
C ASP A 153 -23.92 16.44 -8.28
N HIS A 154 -23.28 17.47 -7.74
CA HIS A 154 -21.98 17.39 -7.08
C HIS A 154 -21.95 16.42 -5.89
N ALA A 155 -23.10 15.99 -5.35
CA ALA A 155 -23.15 14.96 -4.33
C ALA A 155 -22.68 13.58 -4.85
N GLY A 156 -22.82 13.30 -6.15
CA GLY A 156 -22.49 12.01 -6.75
C GLY A 156 -21.02 11.62 -6.57
N ILE A 157 -20.09 12.57 -6.64
CA ILE A 157 -18.66 12.29 -6.47
C ILE A 157 -18.34 11.84 -5.04
N ILE A 158 -19.01 12.43 -4.04
CA ILE A 158 -18.82 12.10 -2.63
C ILE A 158 -19.39 10.71 -2.34
N PHE A 159 -20.55 10.39 -2.93
CA PHE A 159 -21.14 9.05 -2.85
C PHE A 159 -20.19 8.00 -3.45
N MET A 160 -19.64 8.29 -4.62
CA MET A 160 -18.71 7.39 -5.31
C MET A 160 -17.44 7.16 -4.48
N VAL A 161 -16.88 8.18 -3.83
CA VAL A 161 -15.73 8.04 -2.90
C VAL A 161 -16.11 7.22 -1.65
N ALA A 162 -17.34 7.36 -1.14
CA ALA A 162 -17.81 6.57 -0.01
C ALA A 162 -18.02 5.09 -0.36
N VAL A 163 -18.66 4.80 -1.51
CA VAL A 163 -19.17 3.45 -1.85
C VAL A 163 -18.25 2.69 -2.82
N GLY A 164 -17.62 3.36 -3.78
CA GLY A 164 -16.79 2.72 -4.79
C GLY A 164 -15.61 1.94 -4.20
N PRO A 165 -14.70 2.60 -3.45
CA PRO A 165 -13.57 1.92 -2.80
C PRO A 165 -14.03 0.86 -1.79
N THR A 166 -15.10 1.11 -1.04
CA THR A 166 -15.60 0.16 -0.03
C THR A 166 -16.14 -1.11 -0.65
N MET A 167 -16.86 -1.01 -1.78
CA MET A 167 -17.33 -2.17 -2.53
C MET A 167 -16.17 -3.03 -3.04
N VAL A 168 -15.12 -2.41 -3.59
CA VAL A 168 -13.91 -3.12 -4.05
C VAL A 168 -13.20 -3.81 -2.89
N VAL A 169 -13.02 -3.12 -1.76
CA VAL A 169 -12.34 -3.67 -0.59
C VAL A 169 -13.13 -4.83 0.01
N VAL A 170 -14.45 -4.70 0.18
CA VAL A 170 -15.30 -5.78 0.71
C VAL A 170 -15.24 -7.01 -0.20
N ALA A 171 -15.24 -6.84 -1.52
CA ALA A 171 -15.14 -7.95 -2.46
C ALA A 171 -13.79 -8.68 -2.38
N LEU A 172 -12.70 -7.96 -2.10
CA LEU A 172 -11.34 -8.49 -2.11
C LEU A 172 -10.78 -8.81 -0.71
N MET A 173 -11.50 -8.48 0.38
CA MET A 173 -10.93 -8.51 1.74
C MET A 173 -10.43 -9.89 2.20
N PHE A 174 -11.05 -10.97 1.71
CA PHE A 174 -10.62 -12.34 2.02
C PHE A 174 -9.51 -12.87 1.10
N ILE A 175 -9.31 -12.21 -0.05
CA ILE A 175 -8.27 -12.55 -1.02
C ILE A 175 -6.95 -11.89 -0.60
N VAL A 176 -7.01 -10.65 -0.10
CA VAL A 176 -5.86 -9.90 0.43
C VAL A 176 -5.44 -10.48 1.78
N ARG A 177 -4.64 -11.54 1.74
CA ARG A 177 -4.07 -12.19 2.92
C ARG A 177 -2.62 -12.60 2.67
N PRO A 178 -1.80 -12.67 3.74
CA PRO A 178 -0.47 -13.21 3.61
C PRO A 178 -0.58 -14.73 3.47
N ILE A 179 0.03 -15.28 2.43
CA ILE A 179 0.01 -16.72 2.13
C ILE A 179 1.20 -17.34 2.87
N GLY A 180 0.93 -17.95 4.02
CA GLY A 180 1.94 -18.65 4.82
C GLY A 180 2.27 -20.05 4.28
N GLY A 181 3.56 -20.37 4.14
CA GLY A 181 4.07 -21.72 3.89
C GLY A 181 4.52 -22.01 2.44
N GLY A 182 5.81 -22.35 2.29
CA GLY A 182 6.34 -23.12 1.15
C GLY A 182 6.75 -22.37 -0.12
N HIS A 183 6.16 -21.21 -0.45
CA HIS A 183 6.46 -20.49 -1.69
C HIS A 183 7.55 -19.41 -1.54
N LYS A 184 8.47 -19.55 -0.57
CA LYS A 184 9.66 -18.68 -0.42
C LYS A 184 10.70 -18.86 -1.55
N GLN A 185 10.41 -19.74 -2.51
CA GLN A 185 11.25 -20.00 -3.67
C GLN A 185 10.95 -18.95 -4.74
N VAL A 186 11.93 -18.08 -5.00
CA VAL A 186 11.88 -17.13 -6.11
C VAL A 186 11.76 -17.95 -7.38
N ARG A 187 10.62 -17.88 -8.05
CA ARG A 187 10.52 -18.47 -9.37
C ARG A 187 11.29 -17.52 -10.30
N PRO A 188 12.12 -18.03 -11.23
CA PRO A 188 12.73 -17.17 -12.24
C PRO A 188 11.68 -16.41 -13.09
N SER A 189 10.43 -16.88 -13.11
CA SER A 189 9.27 -16.20 -13.71
C SER A 189 8.80 -14.95 -12.95
N ASP A 190 9.19 -14.74 -11.70
CA ASP A 190 8.69 -13.64 -10.87
C ASP A 190 9.23 -12.29 -11.39
N ALA A 191 10.49 -12.23 -11.77
CA ALA A 191 11.08 -11.02 -12.36
C ALA A 191 10.35 -10.60 -13.64
N SER A 192 10.09 -11.56 -14.55
CA SER A 192 9.32 -11.30 -15.77
C SER A 192 7.88 -10.87 -15.48
N SER A 193 7.24 -11.47 -14.48
CA SER A 193 5.89 -11.10 -14.05
C SER A 193 5.85 -9.69 -13.47
N PHE A 194 6.82 -9.31 -12.64
CA PHE A 194 6.94 -7.94 -12.12
C PHE A 194 7.18 -6.92 -13.24
N THR A 195 8.07 -7.20 -14.18
CA THR A 195 8.30 -6.33 -15.34
C THR A 195 7.03 -6.18 -16.18
N PHE A 196 6.28 -7.26 -16.40
CA PHE A 196 5.00 -7.21 -17.09
C PHE A 196 3.99 -6.33 -16.35
N ILE A 197 3.76 -6.56 -15.05
CA ILE A 197 2.84 -5.72 -14.25
C ILE A 197 3.26 -4.26 -14.30
N TYR A 198 4.56 -3.98 -14.13
CA TYR A 198 5.08 -2.62 -14.16
C TYR A 198 4.84 -1.94 -15.52
N SER A 199 5.03 -2.66 -16.62
CA SER A 199 4.75 -2.16 -17.98
C SER A 199 3.26 -1.84 -18.17
N VAL A 200 2.36 -2.70 -17.69
CA VAL A 200 0.91 -2.47 -17.73
C VAL A 200 0.53 -1.24 -16.89
N CYS A 201 1.15 -1.07 -15.72
CA CYS A 201 0.91 0.12 -14.87
C CYS A 201 1.36 1.41 -15.56
N LEU A 202 2.50 1.41 -16.26
CA LEU A 202 2.96 2.57 -17.02
C LEU A 202 2.03 2.91 -18.19
N VAL A 203 1.57 1.90 -18.92
CA VAL A 203 0.59 2.07 -20.01
C VAL A 203 -0.71 2.64 -19.44
N LEU A 204 -1.21 2.11 -18.33
CA LEU A 204 -2.40 2.61 -17.65
C LEU A 204 -2.25 4.07 -17.22
N ALA A 205 -1.08 4.45 -16.67
CA ALA A 205 -0.81 5.82 -16.26
C ALA A 205 -0.78 6.79 -17.45
N ALA A 206 -0.08 6.44 -18.54
CA ALA A 206 -0.03 7.23 -19.76
C ALA A 206 -1.42 7.35 -20.42
N TYR A 207 -2.19 6.26 -20.39
CA TYR A 207 -3.57 6.23 -20.87
C TYR A 207 -4.47 7.18 -20.09
N LEU A 208 -4.49 7.08 -18.75
CA LEU A 208 -5.27 7.97 -17.90
C LEU A 208 -4.88 9.43 -18.08
N MET A 209 -3.58 9.74 -18.20
CA MET A 209 -3.12 11.10 -18.52
C MET A 209 -3.69 11.59 -19.84
N GLY A 210 -3.66 10.77 -20.90
CA GLY A 210 -4.21 11.11 -22.21
C GLY A 210 -5.72 11.36 -22.17
N VAL A 211 -6.48 10.48 -21.52
CA VAL A 211 -7.94 10.62 -21.40
C VAL A 211 -8.30 11.90 -20.64
N MET A 212 -7.67 12.14 -19.49
CA MET A 212 -7.94 13.33 -18.68
C MET A 212 -7.65 14.62 -19.46
N LEU A 213 -6.59 14.65 -20.28
CA LEU A 213 -6.31 15.79 -21.16
C LEU A 213 -7.35 15.94 -22.27
N VAL A 214 -7.80 14.85 -22.87
CA VAL A 214 -8.83 14.91 -23.92
C VAL A 214 -10.16 15.40 -23.35
N GLU A 215 -10.53 14.94 -22.16
CA GLU A 215 -11.75 15.37 -21.49
C GLU A 215 -11.72 16.86 -21.13
N ASP A 216 -10.59 17.35 -20.62
CA ASP A 216 -10.41 18.75 -20.24
C ASP A 216 -10.35 19.69 -21.46
N LEU A 217 -9.71 19.26 -22.56
CA LEU A 217 -9.50 20.12 -23.73
C LEU A 217 -10.64 20.08 -24.76
N PHE A 218 -11.31 18.93 -24.93
CA PHE A 218 -12.23 18.71 -26.05
C PHE A 218 -13.67 18.41 -25.63
N ALA A 219 -13.99 18.30 -24.33
CA ALA A 219 -15.32 18.02 -23.82
C ALA A 219 -16.08 16.94 -24.64
N PRO A 220 -15.55 15.71 -24.71
CA PRO A 220 -16.01 14.68 -25.64
C PRO A 220 -17.45 14.24 -25.34
N SER A 221 -18.12 13.71 -26.37
CA SER A 221 -19.49 13.19 -26.22
C SER A 221 -19.54 12.01 -25.23
N HIS A 222 -20.71 11.79 -24.61
CA HIS A 222 -20.92 10.71 -23.63
C HIS A 222 -20.50 9.32 -24.14
N ASN A 223 -20.75 9.01 -25.42
CA ASN A 223 -20.34 7.73 -26.03
C ASN A 223 -18.82 7.53 -26.00
N VAL A 224 -18.04 8.60 -26.19
CA VAL A 224 -16.58 8.55 -26.14
C VAL A 224 -16.11 8.32 -24.70
N ILE A 225 -16.74 8.99 -23.73
CA ILE A 225 -16.46 8.77 -22.30
C ILE A 225 -16.76 7.31 -21.92
N VAL A 226 -17.87 6.74 -22.38
CA VAL A 226 -18.19 5.31 -22.18
C VAL A 226 -17.09 4.42 -22.75
N ILE A 227 -16.62 4.67 -23.98
CA ILE A 227 -15.53 3.91 -24.60
C ILE A 227 -14.24 4.01 -23.77
N PHE A 228 -13.87 5.22 -23.33
CA PHE A 228 -12.70 5.43 -22.49
C PHE A 228 -12.82 4.69 -21.15
N THR A 229 -14.00 4.71 -20.53
CA THR A 229 -14.21 4.01 -19.26
C THR A 229 -14.22 2.49 -19.43
N VAL A 230 -14.78 1.95 -20.52
CA VAL A 230 -14.70 0.52 -20.82
C VAL A 230 -13.25 0.08 -21.04
N LEU A 231 -12.48 0.84 -21.84
CA LEU A 231 -11.07 0.56 -22.08
C LEU A 231 -10.25 0.65 -20.78
N LEU A 232 -10.57 1.58 -19.88
CA LEU A 232 -9.97 1.67 -18.55
C LEU A 232 -10.17 0.37 -17.76
N PHE A 233 -11.40 -0.14 -17.67
CA PHE A 233 -11.67 -1.38 -16.94
C PHE A 233 -10.96 -2.59 -17.56
N VAL A 234 -10.86 -2.66 -18.89
CA VAL A 234 -10.07 -3.68 -19.56
C VAL A 234 -8.61 -3.61 -19.11
N LEU A 235 -7.99 -2.43 -19.15
CA LEU A 235 -6.59 -2.24 -18.71
C LEU A 235 -6.37 -2.63 -17.24
N LEU A 236 -7.34 -2.34 -16.35
CA LEU A 236 -7.28 -2.70 -14.93
C LEU A 236 -7.34 -4.22 -14.68
N VAL A 237 -8.02 -4.97 -15.55
CA VAL A 237 -8.18 -6.43 -15.41
C VAL A 237 -7.01 -7.21 -16.02
N ILE A 238 -6.22 -6.63 -16.94
CA ILE A 238 -5.08 -7.29 -17.61
C ILE A 238 -4.10 -8.00 -16.64
N PRO A 239 -3.70 -7.43 -15.49
CA PRO A 239 -2.78 -8.10 -14.57
C PRO A 239 -3.26 -9.48 -14.06
N ILE A 240 -4.57 -9.79 -14.13
CA ILE A 240 -5.15 -11.09 -13.78
C ILE A 240 -4.66 -12.22 -14.72
N VAL A 241 -4.15 -11.89 -15.92
CA VAL A 241 -3.57 -12.87 -16.84
C VAL A 241 -2.39 -13.61 -16.22
N ILE A 242 -1.61 -12.99 -15.32
CA ILE A 242 -0.49 -13.66 -14.65
C ILE A 242 -0.96 -14.82 -13.76
N PRO A 243 -1.81 -14.61 -12.73
CA PRO A 243 -2.24 -15.72 -11.88
C PRO A 243 -2.97 -16.81 -12.67
N VAL A 244 -3.77 -16.44 -13.68
CA VAL A 244 -4.44 -17.42 -14.57
C VAL A 244 -3.40 -18.22 -15.35
N SER A 245 -2.43 -17.56 -15.98
CA SER A 245 -1.45 -18.26 -16.81
C SER A 245 -0.50 -19.14 -16.01
N LEU A 246 -0.08 -18.70 -14.82
CA LEU A 246 0.73 -19.49 -13.91
C LEU A 246 -0.05 -20.70 -13.37
N THR A 247 -1.36 -20.58 -13.14
CA THR A 247 -2.18 -21.69 -12.64
C THR A 247 -2.49 -22.71 -13.73
N PHE A 248 -2.89 -22.26 -14.93
CA PHE A 248 -3.35 -23.15 -16.00
C PHE A 248 -2.25 -23.65 -16.95
N PHE A 249 -1.20 -22.85 -17.19
CA PHE A 249 -0.16 -23.20 -18.18
C PHE A 249 1.16 -23.68 -17.58
N SER A 250 1.42 -23.51 -16.27
CA SER A 250 2.64 -24.05 -15.63
C SER A 250 2.56 -25.54 -15.29
N SER A 251 1.46 -26.23 -15.59
CA SER A 251 1.28 -27.67 -15.31
C SER A 251 1.97 -28.61 -16.32
N ARG A 252 3.13 -28.22 -16.86
CA ARG A 252 3.92 -29.05 -17.80
C ARG A 252 5.39 -29.19 -17.44
N ARG A 253 5.75 -29.01 -16.17
CA ARG A 253 7.07 -29.39 -15.66
C ARG A 253 6.92 -30.50 -14.61
N SER A 254 7.57 -31.63 -14.87
CA SER A 254 7.29 -32.91 -14.24
C SER A 254 7.46 -32.91 -12.71
N PRO A 255 6.72 -33.76 -11.97
CA PRO A 255 6.92 -34.02 -10.54
C PRO A 255 8.33 -34.47 -10.14
N ASN A 256 9.21 -34.73 -11.11
CA ASN A 256 10.55 -35.28 -10.87
C ASN A 256 11.59 -34.22 -10.48
N GLU A 257 11.36 -32.91 -10.71
CA GLU A 257 12.26 -31.86 -10.19
C GLU A 257 11.99 -31.53 -8.70
N GLU A 258 10.80 -31.86 -8.17
CA GLU A 258 10.43 -31.69 -6.75
C GLU A 258 10.95 -32.82 -5.84
N PHE A 259 11.47 -33.91 -6.43
CA PHE A 259 12.03 -35.06 -5.72
C PHE A 259 13.57 -35.07 -5.63
N LEU A 260 14.26 -34.18 -6.34
CA LEU A 260 15.74 -34.12 -6.39
C LEU A 260 16.36 -33.13 -5.40
N LEU A 261 15.55 -32.39 -4.64
CA LEU A 261 16.01 -31.70 -3.44
C LEU A 261 15.84 -32.66 -2.26
N PRO A 262 16.80 -32.75 -1.31
CA PRO A 262 16.73 -33.72 -0.23
C PRO A 262 15.44 -33.51 0.57
N LYS A 263 14.48 -34.42 0.38
CA LYS A 263 13.34 -34.53 1.29
C LYS A 263 13.89 -35.04 2.61
N THR A 264 13.93 -34.19 3.62
CA THR A 264 14.08 -34.63 5.01
C THR A 264 13.02 -35.72 5.27
N PRO A 265 13.36 -36.91 5.79
CA PRO A 265 12.43 -38.01 5.88
C PRO A 265 11.19 -37.65 6.72
N LYS A 266 9.99 -37.91 6.16
CA LYS A 266 8.74 -37.90 6.93
C LYS A 266 8.78 -39.02 7.97
N GLN A 267 8.58 -38.66 9.24
CA GLN A 267 7.97 -39.53 10.25
C GLN A 267 6.68 -38.85 10.73
N GLU A 268 5.54 -39.50 10.50
CA GLU A 268 4.29 -39.26 11.24
C GLU A 268 4.38 -39.96 12.61
N PRO A 269 3.48 -39.70 13.58
CA PRO A 269 2.88 -38.42 13.97
C PRO A 269 2.97 -38.24 15.50
N THR A 270 3.73 -37.29 16.05
CA THR A 270 3.54 -36.88 17.46
C THR A 270 4.13 -35.50 17.79
N SER A 271 3.33 -34.66 18.47
CA SER A 271 3.67 -33.41 19.17
C SER A 271 3.94 -32.13 18.34
N SER A 272 2.84 -31.47 17.99
CA SER A 272 2.73 -30.16 17.33
C SER A 272 3.20 -28.94 18.16
N SER A 273 4.38 -28.98 18.80
CA SER A 273 4.84 -27.87 19.67
C SER A 273 6.33 -27.55 19.59
N GLN A 274 7.15 -28.38 18.93
CA GLN A 274 8.60 -28.15 18.79
C GLN A 274 8.99 -27.57 17.42
N ASP A 275 8.28 -27.90 16.34
CA ASP A 275 8.62 -27.38 15.00
C ASP A 275 8.41 -25.86 14.86
N LEU A 276 7.38 -25.31 15.51
CA LEU A 276 7.16 -23.86 15.54
C LEU A 276 8.26 -23.12 16.32
N LYS A 277 8.92 -23.77 17.29
CA LYS A 277 10.05 -23.18 18.02
C LYS A 277 11.33 -23.21 17.19
N ASN A 278 11.56 -24.28 16.43
CA ASN A 278 12.75 -24.41 15.60
C ASN A 278 12.70 -23.51 14.36
N GLU A 279 11.54 -23.34 13.71
CA GLU A 279 11.40 -22.37 12.60
C GLU A 279 11.50 -20.91 13.06
N VAL A 280 10.96 -20.59 14.24
CA VAL A 280 11.10 -19.24 14.84
C VAL A 280 12.56 -18.98 15.21
N LEU A 281 13.25 -19.96 15.81
CA LEU A 281 14.67 -19.85 16.17
C LEU A 281 15.57 -19.67 14.93
N PHE A 282 15.31 -20.38 13.83
CA PHE A 282 16.08 -20.21 12.59
C PHE A 282 15.81 -18.88 11.89
N SER A 283 14.57 -18.38 11.95
CA SER A 283 14.25 -17.01 11.51
C SER A 283 14.94 -15.96 12.38
N GLU A 284 15.05 -16.19 13.69
CA GLU A 284 15.75 -15.30 14.63
C GLU A 284 17.26 -15.31 14.39
N LEU A 285 17.86 -16.47 14.08
CA LEU A 285 19.28 -16.58 13.74
C LEU A 285 19.63 -15.94 12.39
N GLU A 286 18.72 -15.94 11.41
CA GLU A 286 18.91 -15.24 10.14
C GLU A 286 18.76 -13.71 10.30
N ASP A 287 17.79 -13.25 11.11
CA ASP A 287 17.62 -11.82 11.42
C ASP A 287 18.76 -11.29 12.31
N GLU A 288 19.23 -12.06 13.30
CA GLU A 288 20.35 -11.69 14.19
C GLU A 288 21.66 -11.60 13.40
N LYS A 289 21.92 -12.55 12.48
CA LYS A 289 23.07 -12.52 11.57
C LYS A 289 23.04 -11.30 10.64
N SER A 290 21.86 -10.91 10.16
CA SER A 290 21.71 -9.68 9.35
C SER A 290 21.99 -8.41 10.16
N SER A 291 21.63 -8.41 11.46
CA SER A 291 21.89 -7.29 12.37
C SER A 291 23.36 -7.19 12.77
N GLU A 292 24.05 -8.31 12.95
CA GLU A 292 25.49 -8.36 13.23
C GLU A 292 26.29 -7.89 12.02
N GLU A 293 25.93 -8.32 10.81
CA GLU A 293 26.54 -7.86 9.55
C GLU A 293 26.35 -6.34 9.34
N GLU A 294 25.18 -5.78 9.64
CA GLU A 294 24.95 -4.33 9.64
C GLU A 294 25.78 -3.59 10.70
N THR A 295 25.89 -4.15 11.91
CA THR A 295 26.65 -3.54 13.02
C THR A 295 28.16 -3.51 12.69
N ILE A 296 28.67 -4.57 12.07
CA ILE A 296 30.05 -4.66 11.57
C ILE A 296 30.28 -3.62 10.45
N CYS A 297 29.35 -3.50 9.50
CA CYS A 297 29.44 -2.51 8.42
C CYS A 297 29.44 -1.06 8.93
N VAL A 298 28.62 -0.75 9.94
CA VAL A 298 28.56 0.58 10.58
C VAL A 298 29.86 0.88 11.35
N ASN A 299 30.42 -0.10 12.05
CA ASN A 299 31.69 0.08 12.77
C ASN A 299 32.88 0.26 11.82
N GLU A 300 32.91 -0.44 10.69
CA GLU A 300 33.93 -0.23 9.65
C GLU A 300 33.80 1.15 8.99
N ARG A 301 32.58 1.63 8.71
CA ARG A 301 32.36 3.00 8.22
C ARG A 301 32.85 4.04 9.22
N LYS A 302 32.56 3.87 10.51
CA LYS A 302 33.06 4.79 11.56
C LYS A 302 34.59 4.78 11.65
N LYS A 303 35.25 3.62 11.54
CA LYS A 303 36.72 3.52 11.49
C LYS A 303 37.31 4.21 10.25
N ARG A 304 36.69 4.06 9.07
CA ARG A 304 37.14 4.75 7.85
C ARG A 304 36.99 6.27 7.93
N ILE A 305 35.92 6.76 8.56
CA ILE A 305 35.70 8.20 8.78
C ILE A 305 36.75 8.76 9.77
N ALA A 306 37.07 8.03 10.83
CA ALA A 306 38.09 8.45 11.80
C ALA A 306 39.51 8.51 11.19
N LEU A 307 39.81 7.64 10.21
CA LEU A 307 41.09 7.64 9.49
C LEU A 307 41.25 8.79 8.47
N LEU A 308 40.15 9.43 8.08
CA LEU A 308 40.14 10.56 7.14
C LEU A 308 40.16 11.93 7.83
N GLN A 309 40.19 11.96 9.17
CA GLN A 309 40.24 13.18 10.00
C GLN A 309 41.65 13.47 10.54
N VAL A 310 42.69 12.87 9.97
CA VAL A 310 44.11 13.14 10.26
C VAL A 310 44.75 13.85 9.07
#